data_AF-A0A530BIP3-F1
#
_entry.id   AF-A0A530BIP3-F1
#
_cell.length_a   1.000
_cell.length_b   1.000
_cell.length_c   1.000
_cell.angle_alpha   90.00
_cell.angle_beta   90.00
_cell.angle_gamma   90.00
#
_symmetry.space_group_name_H-M   'P 1'
#
loop_
_entity.id
_entity.type
_entity.pdbx_description
1 polymer ?
#
loop_
_entity_poly.entity_id
_entity_poly.type
_entity_poly.pdbx_seq_one_letter_code
_entity_poly.pdbx_strand_id
1 'polypeptide(L)'
;MALSLPAIMKTTAARLSALYLLLFALCAVLLVFYMTSLSARMLTAQTQETINDEVLGLARAYQRGGLPVLVRVVENRSRQPGANLYLIADANGQILTGNVQSLEPGVIETEGWTTEPFSYQRFGEGELDRLRSGATDQPAPQAGDNSTPQSPGEKGHNAIALVLRLPNQMIMLVGRDLGEPERFRAVISRALTLALGMMGLGGLLIWFFVGRAALKRIDSVSDASRRIMGGDLSGRLPVTGAGDEFDRLSENLNAMLARIAMLNEGLKQVSDNIAHDLKTPLTRLRNRAEATLAGRHKTEDYRQALEGTIAESDQLIKTFNAILMISRLEAGYSSEQTGPVDLAATVSDVVEL
;
A
#
# COMPACT_ATOMS: atom_id res chain seq x y z
N MET A 1 11.16 -24.02 2.09
CA MET A 1 11.95 -23.32 1.07
C MET A 1 11.73 -21.82 1.23
N ALA A 2 12.61 -21.15 1.97
CA ALA A 2 12.53 -19.72 2.27
C ALA A 2 12.93 -18.92 1.03
N LEU A 3 11.95 -18.42 0.27
CA LEU A 3 12.24 -17.46 -0.80
C LEU A 3 12.61 -16.12 -0.17
N SER A 4 13.82 -15.68 -0.48
CA SER A 4 14.44 -14.46 0.02
C SER A 4 13.63 -13.22 -0.40
N LEU A 5 13.30 -12.36 0.57
CA LEU A 5 12.69 -11.03 0.38
C LEU A 5 13.22 -10.22 -0.84
N PRO A 6 14.51 -10.28 -1.23
CA PRO A 6 15.00 -9.55 -2.41
C PRO A 6 14.40 -9.95 -3.77
N ALA A 7 13.79 -11.13 -3.93
CA ALA A 7 13.21 -11.53 -5.22
C ALA A 7 11.87 -10.85 -5.51
N ILE A 8 11.04 -10.65 -4.48
CA ILE A 8 9.74 -9.97 -4.59
C ILE A 8 9.91 -8.49 -4.93
N MET A 9 10.99 -7.86 -4.44
CA MET A 9 11.30 -6.44 -4.64
C MET A 9 11.79 -6.07 -6.05
N LYS A 10 11.94 -7.03 -6.97
CA LYS A 10 12.41 -6.78 -8.35
C LYS A 10 11.27 -6.42 -9.32
N THR A 11 10.02 -6.68 -8.98
CA THR A 11 8.89 -6.36 -9.87
C THR A 11 8.42 -4.93 -9.66
N THR A 12 8.10 -4.23 -10.76
CA THR A 12 7.64 -2.84 -10.73
C THR A 12 6.38 -2.67 -9.87
N ALA A 13 5.46 -3.65 -9.93
CA ALA A 13 4.25 -3.69 -9.12
C ALA A 13 4.56 -3.80 -7.62
N ALA A 14 5.46 -4.69 -7.20
CA ALA A 14 5.81 -4.82 -5.78
C ALA A 14 6.52 -3.58 -5.24
N ARG A 15 7.38 -2.93 -6.06
CA ARG A 15 8.02 -1.65 -5.73
C ARG A 15 7.01 -0.52 -5.59
N LEU A 16 6.07 -0.40 -6.53
CA LEU A 16 4.99 0.59 -6.49
C LEU A 16 4.13 0.40 -5.23
N SER A 17 3.68 -0.82 -4.95
CA SER A 17 2.88 -1.10 -3.75
C SER A 17 3.65 -0.81 -2.45
N ALA A 18 4.95 -1.14 -2.39
CA ALA A 18 5.78 -0.82 -1.24
C ALA A 18 5.95 0.70 -1.06
N LEU A 19 6.12 1.45 -2.16
CA LEU A 19 6.19 2.90 -2.13
C LEU A 19 4.88 3.53 -1.68
N TYR A 20 3.73 3.01 -2.15
CA TYR A 20 2.41 3.44 -1.68
C TYR A 20 2.21 3.16 -0.19
N LEU A 21 2.64 2.00 0.31
CA LEU A 21 2.57 1.70 1.75
C LEU A 21 3.45 2.64 2.58
N LEU A 22 4.65 2.96 2.10
CA LEU A 22 5.54 3.89 2.79
C LEU A 22 4.97 5.31 2.79
N LEU A 23 4.50 5.80 1.64
CA LEU A 23 3.84 7.09 1.52
C LEU A 23 2.60 7.17 2.42
N PHE A 24 1.80 6.10 2.45
CA PHE A 24 0.62 6.01 3.31
C PHE A 24 1.01 6.09 4.79
N ALA A 25 2.02 5.32 5.22
CA ALA A 25 2.51 5.36 6.60
C ALA A 25 3.05 6.75 6.98
N LEU A 26 3.80 7.40 6.09
CA LEU A 26 4.28 8.77 6.28
C LEU A 26 3.10 9.73 6.46
N CYS A 27 2.11 9.66 5.57
CA CYS A 27 0.93 10.52 5.61
C CYS A 27 0.12 10.30 6.89
N ALA A 28 0.00 9.04 7.33
CA ALA A 28 -0.71 8.69 8.55
C ALA A 28 -0.01 9.25 9.80
N VAL A 29 1.33 9.14 9.88
CA VAL A 29 2.13 9.74 10.97
C VAL A 29 2.00 11.26 10.97
N LEU A 30 2.08 11.88 9.79
CA LEU A 30 1.95 13.34 9.65
C LEU A 30 0.55 13.80 10.09
N LEU A 31 -0.50 13.04 9.75
CA LEU A 31 -1.87 13.31 10.18
C LEU A 31 -2.04 13.19 11.70
N VAL A 32 -1.44 12.17 12.34
CA VAL A 32 -1.45 12.03 13.81
C VAL A 32 -0.79 13.24 14.46
N PHE A 33 0.40 13.62 13.99
CA PHE A 33 1.14 14.76 14.50
C PHE A 33 0.40 16.08 14.29
N TYR A 34 -0.23 16.25 13.12
CA TYR A 34 -1.04 17.42 12.81
C TYR A 34 -2.25 17.51 13.74
N MET A 35 -2.97 16.40 13.95
CA MET A 35 -4.16 16.35 14.80
C MET A 35 -3.83 16.65 16.27
N THR A 36 -2.73 16.10 16.80
CA THR A 36 -2.30 16.38 18.19
C THR A 36 -1.86 17.83 18.36
N SER A 37 -1.14 18.39 17.38
CA SER A 37 -0.74 19.81 17.36
C SER A 37 -1.94 20.75 17.26
N LEU A 38 -2.91 20.43 16.40
CA LEU A 38 -4.15 21.21 16.24
C LEU A 38 -4.98 21.22 17.52
N SER A 39 -5.17 20.06 18.16
CA SER A 39 -5.90 19.94 19.43
C SER A 39 -5.23 20.75 20.54
N ALA A 40 -3.90 20.69 20.65
CA ALA A 40 -3.16 21.45 21.64
C ALA A 40 -3.33 22.97 21.48
N ARG A 41 -3.23 23.48 20.24
CA ARG A 41 -3.38 24.90 19.94
C ARG A 41 -4.80 25.41 20.25
N MET A 42 -5.81 24.61 19.94
CA MET A 42 -7.21 24.97 20.18
C MET A 42 -7.54 25.07 21.68
N LEU A 43 -7.03 24.15 22.49
CA LEU A 43 -7.20 24.15 23.96
C LEU A 43 -6.56 25.38 24.62
N THR A 44 -5.34 25.74 24.23
CA THR A 44 -4.65 26.91 24.80
C THR A 44 -5.36 28.21 24.42
N ALA A 45 -5.81 28.34 23.17
CA ALA A 45 -6.55 29.52 22.72
C ALA A 45 -7.85 29.73 23.50
N GLN A 46 -8.66 28.68 23.68
CA GLN A 46 -9.89 28.74 24.49
C GLN A 46 -9.62 29.08 25.97
N THR A 47 -8.53 28.55 26.52
CA THR A 47 -8.11 28.82 27.90
C THR A 47 -7.74 30.29 28.10
N GLN A 48 -6.97 30.85 27.16
CA GLN A 48 -6.57 32.26 27.21
C GLN A 48 -7.77 33.21 27.10
N GLU A 49 -8.71 32.93 26.19
CA GLU A 49 -9.94 33.72 26.04
C GLU A 49 -10.75 33.75 27.35
N THR A 50 -10.92 32.59 27.97
CA THR A 50 -11.67 32.47 29.24
C THR A 50 -10.98 33.22 30.39
N ILE A 51 -9.65 33.12 30.51
CA ILE A 51 -8.89 33.85 31.53
C ILE A 51 -9.00 35.36 31.28
N ASN A 52 -8.93 35.80 30.02
CA ASN A 52 -9.04 37.22 29.68
C ASN A 52 -10.41 37.80 30.06
N ASP A 53 -11.49 37.08 29.78
CA ASP A 53 -12.85 37.47 30.22
C ASP A 53 -12.96 37.60 31.74
N GLU A 54 -12.28 36.69 32.44
CA GLU A 54 -12.28 36.65 33.90
C GLU A 54 -11.49 37.82 34.51
N VAL A 55 -10.33 38.11 33.93
CA VAL A 55 -9.51 39.30 34.26
C VAL A 55 -10.29 40.58 34.03
N LEU A 56 -11.00 40.71 32.90
CA LEU A 56 -11.87 41.86 32.61
C LEU A 56 -13.02 41.98 33.61
N GLY A 57 -13.57 40.85 34.07
CA GLY A 57 -14.58 40.80 35.14
C GLY A 57 -14.06 41.34 36.47
N LEU A 58 -12.84 40.93 36.84
CA LEU A 58 -12.19 41.32 38.10
C LEU A 58 -11.69 42.77 38.07
N ALA A 59 -11.17 43.23 36.93
CA ALA A 59 -10.81 44.64 36.71
C ALA A 59 -12.03 45.56 36.91
N ARG A 60 -13.21 45.18 36.40
CA ARG A 60 -14.47 45.91 36.63
C ARG A 60 -14.94 45.89 38.09
N ALA A 61 -14.60 44.85 38.86
CA ALA A 61 -14.89 44.80 40.30
C ALA A 61 -13.98 45.77 41.08
N TYR A 62 -12.69 45.79 40.74
CA TYR A 62 -11.72 46.71 41.33
C TYR A 62 -12.06 48.17 41.04
N GLN A 63 -12.44 48.52 39.81
CA GLN A 63 -12.83 49.89 39.46
C GLN A 63 -14.08 50.39 40.20
N ARG A 64 -14.99 49.49 40.59
CA ARG A 64 -16.25 49.86 41.27
C ARG A 64 -16.11 50.10 42.77
N GLY A 65 -15.17 49.44 43.44
CA GLY A 65 -15.08 49.51 44.90
C GLY A 65 -13.72 49.19 45.49
N GLY A 66 -12.66 49.30 44.69
CA GLY A 66 -11.27 49.10 45.10
C GLY A 66 -10.96 47.67 45.54
N LEU A 67 -9.91 47.54 46.35
CA LEU A 67 -9.41 46.26 46.86
C LEU A 67 -10.43 45.47 47.69
N PRO A 68 -11.25 46.07 48.58
CA PRO A 68 -12.21 45.31 49.40
C PRO A 68 -13.26 44.57 48.56
N VAL A 69 -13.76 45.21 47.49
CA VAL A 69 -14.72 44.58 46.57
C VAL A 69 -14.05 43.49 45.74
N LEU A 70 -12.83 43.73 45.26
CA LEU A 70 -12.06 42.72 44.53
C LEU A 70 -11.82 41.47 45.37
N VAL A 71 -11.33 41.62 46.60
CA VAL A 71 -11.08 40.51 47.54
C VAL A 71 -12.35 39.72 47.79
N ARG A 72 -13.49 40.40 48.02
CA ARG A 72 -14.77 39.72 48.24
C ARG A 72 -15.26 38.94 47.02
N VAL A 73 -15.06 39.48 45.81
CA VAL A 73 -15.43 38.79 44.56
C VAL A 73 -14.52 37.58 44.34
N VAL A 74 -13.21 37.75 44.54
CA VAL A 74 -12.23 36.66 44.44
C VAL A 74 -12.52 35.56 45.45
N GLU A 75 -12.81 35.91 46.71
CA GLU A 75 -13.12 34.93 47.75
C GLU A 75 -14.41 34.16 47.44
N ASN A 76 -15.46 34.84 46.98
CA ASN A 76 -16.70 34.18 46.55
C ASN A 76 -16.49 33.25 45.35
N ARG A 77 -15.71 33.68 44.34
CA ARG A 77 -15.42 32.88 43.13
C ARG A 77 -14.47 31.72 43.43
N SER A 78 -13.52 31.91 44.33
CA SER A 78 -12.56 30.89 44.78
C SER A 78 -13.24 29.70 45.45
N ARG A 79 -14.40 29.92 46.07
CA ARG A 79 -15.21 28.85 46.70
C ARG A 79 -16.11 28.09 45.72
N GLN A 80 -16.28 28.58 44.49
CA GLN A 80 -17.09 27.88 43.49
C GLN A 80 -16.31 26.71 42.90
N PRO A 81 -16.92 25.52 42.77
CA PRO A 81 -16.29 24.40 42.09
C PRO A 81 -16.09 24.75 40.61
N GLY A 82 -14.84 24.68 40.14
CA GLY A 82 -14.49 25.04 38.77
C GLY A 82 -12.99 24.97 38.49
N ALA A 83 -12.63 25.11 37.22
CA ALA A 83 -11.24 25.05 36.75
C ALA A 83 -10.46 26.37 36.96
N ASN A 84 -11.13 27.46 37.35
CA ASN A 84 -10.48 28.76 37.49
C ASN A 84 -9.61 28.84 38.75
N LEU A 85 -8.49 29.54 38.63
CA LEU A 85 -7.54 29.84 39.71
C LEU A 85 -7.55 31.33 39.98
N TYR A 86 -7.56 31.67 41.25
CA TYR A 86 -7.46 33.04 41.72
C TYR A 86 -6.48 33.10 42.88
N LEU A 87 -5.61 34.09 42.83
CA LEU A 87 -4.71 34.39 43.92
C LEU A 87 -4.47 35.91 43.97
N ILE A 88 -4.52 36.44 45.19
CA ILE A 88 -4.08 37.78 45.51
C ILE A 88 -2.97 37.63 46.54
N ALA A 89 -1.81 38.17 46.23
CA ALA A 89 -0.64 38.20 47.11
C ALA A 89 -0.20 39.65 47.38
N ASP A 90 0.52 39.83 48.49
CA ASP A 90 1.18 41.09 48.80
C ASP A 90 2.39 41.35 47.87
N ALA A 91 3.07 42.48 48.06
CA ALA A 91 4.25 42.84 47.28
C ALA A 91 5.45 41.89 47.51
N ASN A 92 5.43 41.09 48.58
CA ASN A 92 6.46 40.10 48.92
C ASN A 92 6.10 38.69 48.41
N GLY A 93 4.96 38.52 47.72
CA GLY A 93 4.48 37.24 47.24
C GLY A 93 3.77 36.38 48.29
N GLN A 94 3.47 36.92 49.48
CA GLN A 94 2.65 36.21 50.47
C GLN A 94 1.19 36.19 50.04
N ILE A 95 0.62 34.99 49.98
CA ILE A 95 -0.77 34.75 49.56
C ILE A 95 -1.72 35.31 50.63
N LEU A 96 -2.60 36.22 50.23
CA LEU A 96 -3.59 36.86 51.10
C LEU A 96 -4.99 36.25 50.93
N THR A 97 -5.38 35.94 49.69
CA THR A 97 -6.65 35.26 49.39
C THR A 97 -6.59 34.54 48.06
N GLY A 98 -7.39 33.49 47.88
CA GLY A 98 -7.45 32.70 46.65
C GLY A 98 -7.92 31.27 46.88
N ASN A 99 -7.89 30.46 45.82
CA ASN A 99 -8.12 29.01 45.88
C ASN A 99 -6.83 28.19 45.69
N VAL A 100 -5.66 28.84 45.72
CA VAL A 100 -4.36 28.19 45.52
C VAL A 100 -3.61 28.15 46.86
N GLN A 101 -3.12 26.98 47.24
CA GLN A 101 -2.36 26.75 48.46
C GLN A 101 -0.86 27.00 48.25
N SER A 102 -0.31 26.47 47.16
CA SER A 102 1.09 26.61 46.81
C SER A 102 1.24 26.68 45.28
N LEU A 103 2.27 27.41 44.84
CA LEU A 103 2.64 27.55 43.44
C LEU A 103 4.11 27.22 43.28
N GLU A 104 4.47 26.80 42.08
CA GLU A 104 5.85 26.67 41.66
C GLU A 104 6.63 28.00 41.88
N PRO A 105 7.86 27.95 42.41
CA PRO A 105 8.66 29.15 42.63
C PRO A 105 8.88 29.95 41.34
N GLY A 106 8.84 31.27 41.41
CA GLY A 106 9.07 32.16 40.25
C GLY A 106 7.83 32.51 39.41
N VAL A 107 6.70 31.81 39.58
CA VAL A 107 5.47 32.07 38.78
C VAL A 107 4.94 33.49 39.00
N ILE A 108 4.95 33.98 40.24
CA ILE A 108 4.38 35.28 40.64
C ILE A 108 5.37 36.43 40.37
N GLU A 109 6.64 36.13 40.09
CA GLU A 109 7.70 37.13 39.93
C GLU A 109 7.62 37.85 38.58
N THR A 110 7.18 37.13 37.54
CA THR A 110 7.10 37.64 36.17
C THR A 110 5.68 38.10 35.86
N GLU A 111 5.52 39.38 35.47
CA GLU A 111 4.22 39.92 35.06
C GLU A 111 3.89 39.50 33.62
N GLY A 112 2.63 39.17 33.36
CA GLY A 112 2.15 38.71 32.07
C GLY A 112 1.71 37.25 32.06
N TRP A 113 1.58 36.69 30.87
CA TRP A 113 1.20 35.29 30.67
C TRP A 113 2.34 34.37 31.04
N THR A 114 2.03 33.29 31.76
CA THR A 114 2.98 32.20 31.96
C THR A 114 3.30 31.54 30.61
N THR A 115 4.59 31.46 30.24
CA THR A 115 5.05 30.86 28.99
C THR A 115 4.93 29.34 28.96
N GLU A 116 5.07 28.70 30.12
CA GLU A 116 4.93 27.26 30.31
C GLU A 116 3.87 26.98 31.37
N PRO A 117 3.17 25.82 31.30
CA PRO A 117 2.28 25.39 32.37
C PRO A 117 3.09 25.16 33.66
N PHE A 118 2.60 25.68 34.78
CA PHE A 118 3.24 25.53 36.09
C PHE A 118 2.46 24.60 37.01
N SER A 119 3.16 23.98 37.96
CA SER A 119 2.53 23.11 38.96
C SER A 119 1.94 23.92 40.13
N TYR A 120 0.75 23.55 40.57
CA TYR A 120 0.07 24.16 41.72
C TYR A 120 -0.67 23.14 42.58
N GLN A 121 -0.94 23.51 43.83
CA GLN A 121 -1.88 22.80 44.71
C GLN A 121 -3.06 23.68 45.07
N ARG A 122 -4.27 23.12 45.00
CA ARG A 122 -5.50 23.80 45.38
C ARG A 122 -5.74 23.71 46.88
N PHE A 123 -6.28 24.77 47.45
CA PHE A 123 -6.64 24.82 48.86
C PHE A 123 -7.73 23.77 49.18
N GLY A 124 -7.47 22.90 50.17
CA GLY A 124 -8.39 21.86 50.63
C GLY A 124 -8.28 20.50 49.92
N GLU A 125 -7.48 20.37 48.86
CA GLU A 125 -7.39 19.13 48.07
C GLU A 125 -6.42 18.10 48.69
N GLY A 126 -5.32 18.57 49.27
CA GLY A 126 -4.30 17.71 49.89
C GLY A 126 -4.79 16.88 51.09
N GLU A 127 -5.86 17.28 51.77
CA GLU A 127 -6.45 16.53 52.89
C GLU A 127 -7.43 15.45 52.40
N LEU A 128 -8.19 15.75 51.35
CA LEU A 128 -9.08 14.80 50.67
C LEU A 128 -8.32 13.67 49.96
N ASP A 129 -7.17 13.98 49.34
CA ASP A 129 -6.34 12.96 48.69
C ASP A 129 -5.61 12.07 49.71
N ARG A 130 -5.21 12.59 50.88
CA ARG A 130 -4.71 11.77 52.00
C ARG A 130 -5.78 10.81 52.54
N LEU A 131 -7.01 11.28 52.67
CA LEU A 131 -8.15 10.45 53.10
C LEU A 131 -8.51 9.37 52.05
N ARG A 132 -8.41 9.69 50.75
CA ARG A 132 -8.65 8.73 49.65
C ARG A 132 -7.53 7.71 49.43
N SER A 133 -6.28 8.10 49.70
CA SER A 133 -5.11 7.22 49.54
C SER A 133 -4.95 6.21 50.69
N GLY A 134 -5.83 6.24 51.70
CA GLY A 134 -5.83 5.25 52.79
C GLY A 134 -4.60 5.35 53.71
N ALA A 135 -3.88 6.46 53.69
CA ALA A 135 -2.69 6.69 54.53
C ALA A 135 -3.08 7.13 55.95
N THR A 136 -3.88 6.32 56.64
CA THR A 136 -4.02 6.40 58.10
C THR A 136 -2.99 5.47 58.73
N ASP A 137 -1.75 5.95 58.86
CA ASP A 137 -0.78 5.57 59.91
C ASP A 137 0.63 6.00 59.50
N GLN A 138 0.93 7.29 59.60
CA GLN A 138 2.32 7.72 59.73
C GLN A 138 2.41 8.69 60.91
N PRO A 139 3.13 8.32 61.98
CA PRO A 139 3.27 9.20 63.13
C PRO A 139 4.07 10.45 62.73
N ALA A 140 3.77 11.56 63.41
CA ALA A 140 4.40 12.87 63.19
C ALA A 140 5.94 12.75 63.08
N PRO A 141 6.60 13.46 62.15
CA PRO A 141 8.03 13.37 62.00
C PRO A 141 8.72 13.82 63.29
N GLN A 142 9.53 12.93 63.86
CA GLN A 142 10.39 13.27 65.00
C GLN A 142 11.42 14.30 64.53
N ALA A 143 11.54 15.37 65.30
CA ALA A 143 12.51 16.42 65.10
C ALA A 143 13.93 15.82 65.10
N GLY A 144 14.59 15.78 63.95
CA GLY A 144 15.98 15.33 63.87
C GLY A 144 16.51 14.96 62.49
N ASP A 145 15.68 14.78 61.47
CA ASP A 145 16.17 14.36 60.15
C ASP A 145 16.10 15.49 59.12
N ASN A 146 17.28 15.97 58.71
CA ASN A 146 17.47 16.98 57.66
C ASN A 146 17.48 16.38 56.24
N SER A 147 17.06 15.13 56.06
CA SER A 147 16.77 14.64 54.70
C SER A 147 15.42 15.18 54.25
N THR A 148 15.44 16.18 53.38
CA THR A 148 14.31 16.65 52.57
C THR A 148 13.55 15.45 52.01
N PRO A 149 12.32 15.15 52.47
CA PRO A 149 11.52 14.12 51.82
C PRO A 149 10.97 14.73 50.52
N GLN A 150 11.69 14.55 49.41
CA GLN A 150 11.07 14.61 48.09
C GLN A 150 10.16 13.39 47.99
N SER A 151 8.95 13.51 48.55
CA SER A 151 7.88 12.53 48.39
C SER A 151 7.50 12.46 46.91
N PRO A 152 7.67 11.29 46.25
CA PRO A 152 7.21 11.10 44.89
C PRO A 152 5.70 10.82 44.93
N GLY A 153 4.84 11.83 44.80
CA GLY A 153 3.41 11.54 44.71
C GLY A 153 2.38 12.65 44.90
N GLU A 154 2.75 13.90 45.23
CA GLU A 154 1.75 14.97 45.17
C GLU A 154 1.51 15.33 43.71
N LYS A 155 0.36 14.89 43.17
CA LYS A 155 -0.08 15.24 41.82
C LYS A 155 -0.37 16.73 41.79
N GLY A 156 0.66 17.52 41.47
CA GLY A 156 0.51 18.92 41.13
C GLY A 156 -0.43 19.03 39.93
N HIS A 157 -1.43 19.89 40.05
CA HIS A 157 -2.25 20.27 38.90
C HIS A 157 -1.45 21.23 38.03
N ASN A 158 -1.62 21.17 36.72
CA ASN A 158 -0.96 22.08 35.79
C ASN A 158 -1.91 23.21 35.41
N ALA A 159 -1.45 24.45 35.53
CA ALA A 159 -2.23 25.63 35.17
C ALA A 159 -1.46 26.56 34.24
N ILE A 160 -2.23 27.37 33.50
CA ILE A 160 -1.73 28.58 32.83
C ILE A 160 -2.39 29.76 33.52
N ALA A 161 -1.64 30.83 33.72
CA ALA A 161 -2.16 32.02 34.38
C ALA A 161 -1.68 33.31 33.72
N LEU A 162 -2.43 34.37 34.00
CA LEU A 162 -2.03 35.74 33.78
C LEU A 162 -1.73 36.37 35.15
N VAL A 163 -0.51 36.86 35.31
CA VAL A 163 -0.05 37.58 36.50
C VAL A 163 -0.07 39.06 36.21
N LEU A 164 -0.71 39.83 37.08
CA LEU A 164 -0.88 41.28 36.96
C LEU A 164 -0.50 41.96 38.28
N ARG A 165 0.16 43.12 38.19
CA ARG A 165 0.41 43.97 39.36
C ARG A 165 -0.67 45.04 39.48
N LEU A 166 -1.33 45.07 40.63
CA LEU A 166 -2.33 46.08 40.96
C LEU A 166 -1.64 47.42 41.29
N PRO A 167 -2.35 48.56 41.19
CA PRO A 167 -1.79 49.89 41.48
C PRO A 167 -1.18 50.05 42.88
N ASN A 168 -1.56 49.19 43.84
CA ASN A 168 -1.07 49.16 45.21
C ASN A 168 0.10 48.17 45.42
N GLN A 169 0.81 47.78 44.35
CA GLN A 169 1.90 46.80 44.35
C GLN A 169 1.52 45.37 44.77
N MET A 170 0.24 45.11 44.96
CA MET A 170 -0.26 43.75 45.21
C MET A 170 -0.25 42.96 43.91
N ILE A 171 -0.09 41.66 44.01
CA ILE A 171 -0.02 40.78 42.86
C ILE A 171 -1.33 40.02 42.74
N MET A 172 -1.88 40.00 41.54
CA MET A 172 -3.09 39.27 41.20
C MET A 172 -2.78 38.24 40.14
N LEU A 173 -3.13 36.99 40.41
CA LEU A 173 -3.00 35.89 39.47
C LEU A 173 -4.39 35.36 39.16
N VAL A 174 -4.71 35.29 37.87
CA VAL A 174 -5.92 34.64 37.36
C VAL A 174 -5.47 33.55 36.41
N GLY A 175 -5.78 32.31 36.75
CA GLY A 175 -5.39 31.15 35.97
C GLY A 175 -6.53 30.21 35.70
N ARG A 176 -6.21 29.15 34.98
CA ARG A 176 -7.12 28.02 34.78
C ARG A 176 -6.31 26.74 34.80
N ASP A 177 -6.86 25.74 35.47
CA ASP A 177 -6.38 24.38 35.47
C ASP A 177 -6.55 23.79 34.06
N LEU A 178 -5.48 23.20 33.51
CA LEU A 178 -5.50 22.53 32.20
C LEU A 178 -6.13 21.13 32.27
N GLY A 179 -6.57 20.68 33.44
CA GLY A 179 -7.02 19.34 33.75
C GLY A 179 -5.85 18.36 33.85
N GLU A 180 -6.13 17.07 33.71
CA GLU A 180 -5.12 16.08 33.33
C GLU A 180 -5.12 15.92 31.79
N PRO A 181 -4.57 16.87 31.00
CA PRO A 181 -4.51 16.74 29.54
C PRO A 181 -3.65 15.54 29.14
N GLU A 182 -2.73 15.13 30.01
CA GLU A 182 -1.91 13.91 29.90
C GLU A 182 -2.76 12.67 29.63
N ARG A 183 -3.85 12.44 30.38
CA ARG A 183 -4.66 11.23 30.22
C ARG A 183 -5.49 11.24 28.94
N PHE A 184 -6.11 12.38 28.61
CA PHE A 184 -6.87 12.51 27.36
C PHE A 184 -5.98 12.41 26.13
N ARG A 185 -4.83 13.10 26.13
CA ARG A 185 -3.84 13.00 25.05
C ARG A 185 -3.26 11.59 24.96
N ALA A 186 -2.99 10.93 26.08
CA ALA A 186 -2.48 9.55 26.09
C ALA A 186 -3.51 8.54 25.56
N VAL A 187 -4.79 8.70 25.87
CA VAL A 187 -5.84 7.82 25.32
C VAL A 187 -5.97 8.02 23.81
N ILE A 188 -6.00 9.26 23.34
CA ILE A 188 -6.08 9.58 21.90
C ILE A 188 -4.83 9.09 21.17
N SER A 189 -3.63 9.34 21.69
CA SER A 189 -2.38 8.93 21.06
C SER A 189 -2.21 7.41 21.04
N ARG A 190 -2.62 6.70 22.11
CA ARG A 190 -2.66 5.22 22.15
C ARG A 190 -3.66 4.66 21.13
N ALA A 191 -4.85 5.24 21.03
CA ALA A 191 -5.84 4.81 20.04
C ALA A 191 -5.32 5.03 18.61
N LEU A 192 -4.73 6.18 18.31
CA LEU A 192 -4.14 6.48 17.00
C LEU A 192 -2.94 5.59 16.67
N THR A 193 -2.04 5.34 17.63
CA THR A 193 -0.88 4.45 17.41
C THR A 193 -1.29 3.01 17.19
N LEU A 194 -2.30 2.52 17.93
CA LEU A 194 -2.83 1.16 17.77
C LEU A 194 -3.58 1.02 16.44
N ALA A 195 -4.35 2.04 16.03
CA ALA A 195 -5.00 2.09 14.72
C ALA A 195 -3.97 2.10 13.57
N LEU A 196 -2.92 2.93 13.66
CA LEU A 196 -1.81 2.95 12.69
C LEU A 196 -1.11 1.60 12.62
N GLY A 197 -0.83 1.00 13.78
CA GLY A 197 -0.18 -0.31 13.89
C GLY A 197 -1.00 -1.40 13.21
N MET A 198 -2.30 -1.48 13.49
CA MET A 198 -3.20 -2.42 12.82
C MET A 198 -3.28 -2.17 11.31
N MET A 199 -3.37 -0.92 10.89
CA MET A 199 -3.47 -0.58 9.47
C MET A 199 -2.18 -0.90 8.71
N GLY A 200 -1.02 -0.60 9.30
CA GLY A 200 0.29 -0.96 8.76
C GLY A 200 0.49 -2.47 8.69
N LEU A 201 0.10 -3.20 9.74
CA LEU A 201 0.12 -4.67 9.77
C LEU A 201 -0.78 -5.25 8.67
N GLY A 202 -2.00 -4.74 8.53
CA GLY A 202 -2.94 -5.14 7.48
C GLY A 202 -2.39 -4.89 6.08
N GLY A 203 -1.81 -3.71 5.84
CA GLY A 203 -1.17 -3.36 4.57
C GLY A 203 0.01 -4.29 4.23
N LEU A 204 0.83 -4.63 5.21
CA LEU A 204 1.98 -5.52 5.05
C LEU A 204 1.54 -6.95 4.76
N LEU A 205 0.49 -7.44 5.45
CA LEU A 205 -0.11 -8.74 5.17
C LEU A 205 -0.68 -8.80 3.75
N ILE A 206 -1.48 -7.81 3.34
CA ILE A 206 -2.04 -7.74 1.98
C ILE A 206 -0.91 -7.72 0.94
N TRP A 207 0.10 -6.87 1.12
CA TRP A 207 1.25 -6.79 0.22
C TRP A 207 2.00 -8.12 0.11
N PHE A 208 2.25 -8.79 1.24
CA PHE A 208 2.93 -10.08 1.25
C PHE A 208 2.11 -11.17 0.55
N PHE A 209 0.82 -11.28 0.84
CA PHE A 209 -0.05 -12.32 0.26
C PHE A 209 -0.28 -12.09 -1.24
N VAL A 210 -0.67 -10.87 -1.64
CA VAL A 210 -0.94 -10.54 -3.05
C VAL A 210 0.33 -10.60 -3.88
N GLY A 211 1.44 -10.04 -3.38
CA GLY A 211 2.74 -10.08 -4.06
C GLY A 211 3.22 -11.52 -4.29
N ARG A 212 3.07 -12.40 -3.29
CA ARG A 212 3.47 -13.80 -3.41
C ARG A 212 2.58 -14.58 -4.37
N ALA A 213 1.26 -14.34 -4.35
CA ALA A 213 0.32 -14.98 -5.27
C ALA A 213 0.61 -14.60 -6.73
N ALA A 214 0.85 -13.31 -7.00
CA ALA A 214 1.17 -12.82 -8.34
C ALA A 214 2.48 -13.39 -8.88
N LEU A 215 3.55 -13.40 -8.07
CA LEU A 215 4.85 -13.96 -8.49
C LEU A 215 4.74 -15.45 -8.82
N LYS A 216 4.03 -16.23 -7.99
CA LYS A 216 3.84 -17.66 -8.25
C LYS A 216 3.15 -17.92 -9.59
N ARG A 217 2.19 -17.07 -9.98
CA ARG A 217 1.53 -17.16 -11.30
C ARG A 217 2.51 -16.87 -12.44
N ILE A 218 3.31 -15.81 -12.31
CA ILE A 218 4.33 -15.46 -13.31
C ILE A 218 5.32 -16.62 -13.50
N ASP A 219 5.81 -17.21 -12.41
CA ASP A 219 6.73 -18.35 -12.47
C ASP A 219 6.08 -19.54 -13.20
N SER A 220 4.81 -19.84 -12.92
CA SER A 220 4.10 -20.95 -13.58
C SER A 220 3.94 -20.75 -15.10
N VAL A 221 3.69 -19.51 -15.54
CA VAL A 221 3.62 -19.15 -16.95
C VAL A 221 5.00 -19.22 -17.59
N SER A 222 6.04 -18.74 -16.91
CA SER A 222 7.43 -18.79 -17.39
C SER A 222 7.90 -20.23 -17.59
N ASP A 223 7.63 -21.10 -16.61
CA ASP A 223 7.98 -22.53 -16.67
C ASP A 223 7.21 -23.26 -17.77
N ALA A 224 5.92 -22.97 -17.95
CA ALA A 224 5.13 -23.50 -19.06
C ALA A 224 5.70 -23.07 -20.41
N SER A 225 5.99 -21.77 -20.60
CA SER A 225 6.61 -21.25 -21.82
C SER A 225 7.97 -21.89 -22.12
N ARG A 226 8.81 -22.11 -21.10
CA ARG A 226 10.11 -22.79 -21.29
C ARG A 226 9.95 -24.23 -21.79
N ARG A 227 8.98 -24.97 -21.26
CA ARG A 227 8.68 -26.34 -21.73
C ARG A 227 8.19 -26.36 -23.17
N ILE A 228 7.31 -25.43 -23.51
CA ILE A 228 6.77 -25.29 -24.88
C ILE A 228 7.89 -24.92 -25.86
N MET A 229 8.76 -23.97 -25.51
CA MET A 229 9.95 -23.64 -26.32
C MET A 229 10.91 -24.82 -26.46
N GLY A 230 10.91 -25.76 -25.52
CA GLY A 230 11.67 -27.01 -25.58
C GLY A 230 11.07 -28.09 -26.51
N GLY A 231 9.94 -27.82 -27.18
CA GLY A 231 9.33 -28.72 -28.17
C GLY A 231 8.04 -29.40 -27.71
N ASP A 232 7.62 -29.24 -26.45
CA ASP A 232 6.34 -29.77 -25.97
C ASP A 232 5.17 -28.83 -26.30
N LEU A 233 4.70 -28.90 -27.55
CA LEU A 233 3.55 -28.14 -28.05
C LEU A 233 2.19 -28.68 -27.54
N SER A 234 2.18 -29.83 -26.87
CA SER A 234 0.96 -30.37 -26.23
C SER A 234 0.68 -29.68 -24.89
N GLY A 235 1.70 -29.09 -24.27
CA GLY A 235 1.58 -28.27 -23.08
C GLY A 235 0.65 -27.07 -23.27
N ARG A 236 0.00 -26.65 -22.18
CA ARG A 236 -0.84 -25.46 -22.11
C ARG A 236 -0.42 -24.58 -20.94
N LEU A 237 -0.61 -23.28 -21.09
CA LEU A 237 -0.46 -22.33 -19.98
C LEU A 237 -1.60 -22.53 -18.97
N PRO A 238 -1.31 -22.44 -17.66
CA PRO A 238 -2.31 -22.61 -16.61
C PRO A 238 -3.33 -21.48 -16.61
N VAL A 239 -4.62 -21.82 -16.52
CA VAL A 239 -5.73 -20.85 -16.34
C VAL A 239 -6.35 -21.11 -14.97
N THR A 240 -6.41 -20.07 -14.13
CA THR A 240 -6.84 -20.17 -12.73
C THR A 240 -8.34 -19.96 -12.54
N GLY A 241 -9.01 -19.35 -13.52
CA GLY A 241 -10.45 -19.03 -13.44
C GLY A 241 -10.77 -17.84 -12.54
N ALA A 242 -9.77 -17.01 -12.22
CA ALA A 242 -9.92 -15.76 -11.51
C ALA A 242 -10.52 -14.65 -12.39
N GLY A 243 -10.47 -14.79 -13.72
CA GLY A 243 -11.01 -13.81 -14.67
C GLY A 243 -10.19 -12.53 -14.79
N ASP A 244 -8.93 -12.58 -14.34
CA ASP A 244 -7.99 -11.46 -14.39
C ASP A 244 -7.18 -11.42 -15.69
N GLU A 245 -6.29 -10.44 -15.81
CA GLU A 245 -5.48 -10.22 -16.99
C GLU A 245 -4.53 -11.40 -17.29
N PHE A 246 -4.14 -12.17 -16.27
CA PHE A 246 -3.28 -13.35 -16.46
C PHE A 246 -4.04 -14.50 -17.08
N ASP A 247 -5.31 -14.71 -16.71
CA ASP A 247 -6.15 -15.72 -17.34
C ASP A 247 -6.39 -15.36 -18.82
N ARG A 248 -6.74 -14.10 -19.13
CA ARG A 248 -6.92 -13.64 -20.52
C ARG A 248 -5.67 -13.82 -21.38
N LEU A 249 -4.49 -13.51 -20.82
CA LEU A 249 -3.21 -13.73 -21.50
C LEU A 249 -3.00 -15.23 -21.78
N SER A 250 -3.23 -16.07 -20.78
CA SER A 250 -3.05 -17.53 -20.90
C SER A 250 -3.99 -18.14 -21.92
N GLU A 251 -5.25 -17.71 -21.97
CA GLU A 251 -6.23 -18.12 -22.99
C GLU A 251 -5.78 -17.74 -24.40
N ASN A 252 -5.38 -16.49 -24.62
CA ASN A 252 -4.89 -16.02 -25.93
C ASN A 252 -3.65 -16.78 -26.39
N LEU A 253 -2.68 -17.02 -25.50
CA LEU A 253 -1.49 -17.81 -25.83
C LEU A 253 -1.85 -19.26 -26.11
N ASN A 254 -2.75 -19.87 -25.33
CA ASN A 254 -3.22 -21.22 -25.58
C ASN A 254 -3.93 -21.36 -26.94
N ALA A 255 -4.70 -20.35 -27.37
CA ALA A 255 -5.29 -20.32 -28.70
C ALA A 255 -4.22 -20.25 -29.81
N MET A 256 -3.19 -19.43 -29.63
CA MET A 256 -2.04 -19.38 -30.55
C MET A 256 -1.32 -20.73 -30.62
N LEU A 257 -1.09 -21.38 -29.47
CA LEU A 257 -0.45 -22.71 -29.41
C LEU A 257 -1.28 -23.79 -30.09
N ALA A 258 -2.60 -23.77 -29.92
CA ALA A 258 -3.49 -24.68 -30.64
C ALA A 258 -3.36 -24.51 -32.15
N ARG A 259 -3.24 -23.27 -32.65
CA ARG A 259 -3.04 -22.99 -34.07
C ARG A 259 -1.69 -23.49 -34.58
N ILE A 260 -0.62 -23.31 -33.81
CA ILE A 260 0.72 -23.84 -34.14
C ILE A 260 0.70 -25.37 -34.18
N ALA A 261 0.05 -26.02 -33.21
CA ALA A 261 -0.07 -27.47 -33.16
C ALA A 261 -0.82 -28.03 -34.39
N MET A 262 -1.94 -27.41 -34.78
CA MET A 262 -2.67 -27.79 -36.00
C MET A 262 -1.83 -27.63 -37.26
N LEU A 263 -1.07 -26.53 -37.38
CA LEU A 263 -0.22 -26.29 -38.54
C LEU A 263 0.94 -27.31 -38.64
N ASN A 264 1.54 -27.68 -37.50
CA ASN A 264 2.62 -28.66 -37.46
C ASN A 264 2.12 -30.07 -37.79
N GLU A 265 0.94 -30.45 -37.26
CA GLU A 265 0.32 -31.73 -37.61
C GLU A 265 -0.01 -31.81 -39.11
N GLY A 266 -0.56 -30.73 -39.68
CA GLY A 266 -0.79 -30.63 -41.13
C GLY A 266 0.49 -30.80 -41.95
N LEU A 267 1.58 -30.13 -41.56
CA LEU A 267 2.88 -30.27 -42.23
C LEU A 267 3.41 -31.71 -42.17
N LYS A 268 3.26 -32.37 -41.03
CA LYS A 268 3.67 -33.77 -40.84
C LYS A 268 2.86 -34.71 -41.74
N GLN A 269 1.54 -34.56 -41.77
CA GLN A 269 0.66 -35.37 -42.62
C GLN A 269 0.98 -35.22 -44.11
N VAL A 270 1.20 -33.98 -44.58
CA VAL A 270 1.62 -33.73 -45.97
C VAL A 270 2.97 -34.38 -46.27
N SER A 271 3.93 -34.28 -45.34
CA SER A 271 5.26 -34.89 -45.51
C SER A 271 5.19 -36.42 -45.60
N ASP A 272 4.38 -37.05 -44.75
CA ASP A 272 4.17 -38.50 -44.76
C ASP A 272 3.49 -38.97 -46.06
N ASN A 273 2.50 -38.21 -46.55
CA ASN A 273 1.82 -38.49 -47.82
C ASN A 273 2.79 -38.38 -49.01
N ILE A 274 3.59 -37.31 -49.07
CA ILE A 274 4.61 -37.13 -50.11
C ILE A 274 5.61 -38.30 -50.11
N ALA A 275 6.07 -38.70 -48.92
CA ALA A 275 7.02 -39.81 -48.81
C ALA A 275 6.44 -41.12 -49.35
N HIS A 276 5.17 -41.41 -49.08
CA HIS A 276 4.50 -42.60 -49.60
C HIS A 276 4.32 -42.55 -51.13
N ASP A 277 3.81 -41.42 -51.63
CA ASP A 277 3.47 -41.22 -53.04
C ASP A 277 4.70 -41.18 -53.94
N LEU A 278 5.86 -40.72 -53.44
CA LEU A 278 7.13 -40.76 -54.18
C LEU A 278 7.80 -42.13 -54.11
N LYS A 279 7.69 -42.86 -52.99
CA LYS A 279 8.41 -44.14 -52.80
C LYS A 279 8.00 -45.20 -53.82
N THR A 280 6.70 -45.33 -54.07
CA THR A 280 6.16 -46.34 -55.00
C THR A 280 6.68 -46.19 -56.43
N PRO A 281 6.53 -45.02 -57.09
CA PRO A 281 7.01 -44.82 -58.47
C PRO A 281 8.54 -44.78 -58.56
N LEU A 282 9.27 -44.23 -57.58
CA LEU A 282 10.74 -44.30 -57.58
C LEU A 282 11.25 -45.74 -57.51
N THR A 283 10.57 -46.61 -56.74
CA THR A 283 10.91 -48.03 -56.68
C THR A 283 10.65 -48.72 -58.03
N ARG A 284 9.55 -48.37 -58.71
CA ARG A 284 9.25 -48.90 -60.06
C ARG A 284 10.28 -48.46 -61.09
N LEU A 285 10.62 -47.17 -61.10
CA LEU A 285 11.62 -46.58 -61.99
C LEU A 285 12.98 -47.27 -61.80
N ARG A 286 13.41 -47.46 -60.55
CA ARG A 286 14.64 -48.20 -60.22
C ARG A 286 14.60 -49.64 -60.73
N ASN A 287 13.54 -50.39 -60.43
CA ASN A 287 13.42 -51.79 -60.84
C ASN A 287 13.43 -51.93 -62.37
N ARG A 288 12.81 -50.99 -63.08
CA ARG A 288 12.82 -50.94 -64.55
C ARG A 288 14.24 -50.71 -65.09
N ALA A 289 14.98 -49.76 -64.51
CA ALA A 289 16.37 -49.53 -64.88
C ALA A 289 17.26 -50.76 -64.60
N GLU A 290 17.11 -51.40 -63.44
CA GLU A 290 17.83 -52.63 -63.09
C GLU A 290 17.52 -53.79 -64.04
N ALA A 291 16.24 -54.01 -64.37
CA ALA A 291 15.82 -55.03 -65.31
C ALA A 291 16.40 -54.79 -66.72
N THR A 292 16.49 -53.53 -67.14
CA THR A 292 17.10 -53.16 -68.43
C THR A 292 18.61 -53.43 -68.43
N LEU A 293 19.29 -53.24 -67.30
CA LEU A 293 20.74 -53.48 -67.16
C LEU A 293 21.12 -54.97 -66.99
N ALA A 294 20.21 -55.80 -66.46
CA ALA A 294 20.51 -57.20 -66.12
C ALA A 294 20.51 -58.17 -67.33
N GLY A 295 20.04 -57.75 -68.51
CA GLY A 295 19.93 -58.60 -69.70
C GLY A 295 20.90 -58.24 -70.85
N ARG A 296 21.02 -59.13 -71.85
CA ARG A 296 21.69 -58.83 -73.13
C ARG A 296 20.64 -58.37 -74.15
N HIS A 297 20.34 -57.08 -74.14
CA HIS A 297 19.35 -56.46 -75.03
C HIS A 297 19.99 -55.83 -76.28
N LYS A 298 19.19 -55.59 -77.33
CA LYS A 298 19.66 -54.83 -78.51
C LYS A 298 19.66 -53.33 -78.17
N THR A 299 20.44 -52.53 -78.90
CA THR A 299 20.50 -51.07 -78.71
C THR A 299 19.12 -50.40 -78.77
N GLU A 300 18.20 -50.92 -79.58
CA GLU A 300 16.84 -50.38 -79.69
C GLU A 300 16.00 -50.63 -78.42
N ASP A 301 16.14 -51.80 -77.81
CA ASP A 301 15.44 -52.17 -76.57
C ASP A 301 15.92 -51.28 -75.40
N TYR A 302 17.21 -50.95 -75.35
CA TYR A 302 17.76 -49.99 -74.39
C TYR A 302 17.18 -48.58 -74.60
N ARG A 303 17.13 -48.11 -75.85
CA ARG A 303 16.56 -46.79 -76.18
C ARG A 303 15.10 -46.70 -75.73
N GLN A 304 14.29 -47.69 -76.04
CA GLN A 304 12.88 -47.73 -75.67
C GLN A 304 12.67 -47.78 -74.14
N ALA A 305 13.51 -48.53 -73.42
CA ALA A 305 13.46 -48.59 -71.96
C ALA A 305 13.86 -47.25 -71.30
N LEU A 306 14.88 -46.57 -71.83
CA LEU A 306 15.30 -45.23 -71.39
C LEU A 306 14.22 -44.17 -71.66
N GLU A 307 13.61 -44.17 -72.85
CA GLU A 307 12.49 -43.27 -73.18
C GLU A 307 11.30 -43.48 -72.23
N GLY A 308 10.95 -44.74 -71.94
CA GLY A 308 9.90 -45.05 -70.96
C GLY A 308 10.25 -44.60 -69.54
N THR A 309 11.52 -44.69 -69.15
CA THR A 309 12.01 -44.22 -67.84
C THR A 309 11.96 -42.69 -67.72
N ILE A 310 12.30 -41.98 -68.81
CA ILE A 310 12.21 -40.51 -68.88
C ILE A 310 10.74 -40.08 -68.79
N ALA A 311 9.83 -40.71 -69.55
CA ALA A 311 8.41 -40.39 -69.50
C ALA A 311 7.79 -40.61 -68.10
N GLU A 312 8.20 -41.68 -67.40
CA GLU A 312 7.77 -41.94 -66.02
C GLU A 312 8.34 -40.91 -65.02
N SER A 313 9.58 -40.46 -65.23
CA SER A 313 10.19 -39.35 -64.46
C SER A 313 9.46 -38.02 -64.70
N ASP A 314 9.09 -37.71 -65.94
CA ASP A 314 8.33 -36.49 -66.26
C ASP A 314 6.96 -36.49 -65.59
N GLN A 315 6.30 -37.65 -65.54
CA GLN A 315 5.04 -37.80 -64.83
C GLN A 315 5.22 -37.58 -63.32
N LEU A 316 6.30 -38.08 -62.73
CA LEU A 316 6.62 -37.83 -61.32
C LEU A 316 6.83 -36.35 -61.02
N ILE A 317 7.54 -35.63 -61.89
CA ILE A 317 7.76 -34.19 -61.75
C ILE A 317 6.43 -33.44 -61.80
N LYS A 318 5.52 -33.82 -62.72
CA LYS A 318 4.17 -33.23 -62.79
C LYS A 318 3.37 -33.46 -61.51
N THR A 319 3.35 -34.69 -60.99
CA THR A 319 2.64 -35.02 -59.74
C THR A 319 3.24 -34.29 -58.54
N PHE A 320 4.56 -34.19 -58.44
CA PHE A 320 5.23 -33.46 -57.37
C PHE A 320 4.87 -31.96 -57.39
N ASN A 321 4.90 -31.33 -58.56
CA ASN A 321 4.48 -29.94 -58.72
C ASN A 321 3.00 -29.73 -58.33
N ALA A 322 2.11 -30.68 -58.66
CA ALA A 322 0.71 -30.63 -58.24
C ALA A 322 0.55 -30.72 -56.72
N ILE A 323 1.29 -31.62 -56.04
CA ILE A 323 1.24 -31.75 -54.58
C ILE A 323 1.78 -30.48 -53.89
N LEU A 324 2.87 -29.90 -54.40
CA LEU A 324 3.40 -28.63 -53.88
C LEU A 324 2.41 -27.47 -54.02
N MET A 325 1.64 -27.44 -55.12
CA MET A 325 0.59 -26.45 -55.33
C MET A 325 -0.53 -26.61 -54.30
N ILE A 326 -0.99 -27.84 -54.05
CA ILE A 326 -2.02 -28.14 -53.05
C ILE A 326 -1.56 -27.76 -51.65
N SER A 327 -0.35 -28.18 -51.25
CA SER A 327 0.19 -27.86 -49.92
C SER A 327 0.32 -26.35 -49.68
N ARG A 328 0.70 -25.57 -50.70
CA ARG A 328 0.78 -24.11 -50.61
C ARG A 328 -0.60 -23.46 -50.44
N LEU A 329 -1.62 -24.00 -51.10
CA LEU A 329 -3.01 -23.56 -50.96
C LEU A 329 -3.56 -23.89 -49.56
N GLU A 330 -3.32 -25.10 -49.05
CA GLU A 330 -3.78 -25.55 -47.72
C GLU A 330 -3.12 -24.81 -46.56
N ALA A 331 -1.83 -24.51 -46.68
CA ALA A 331 -1.09 -23.73 -45.68
C ALA A 331 -1.46 -22.22 -45.70
N GLY A 332 -2.41 -21.81 -46.53
CA GLY A 332 -2.92 -20.44 -46.59
C GLY A 332 -1.93 -19.44 -47.18
N TYR A 333 -0.91 -19.90 -47.92
CA TYR A 333 0.11 -19.03 -48.53
C TYR A 333 -0.38 -18.37 -49.83
N SER A 334 -1.55 -18.72 -50.35
CA SER A 334 -2.13 -18.07 -51.52
C SER A 334 -2.86 -16.79 -51.12
N SER A 335 -2.09 -15.72 -50.93
CA SER A 335 -2.58 -14.35 -51.02
C SER A 335 -2.80 -13.95 -52.48
N GLU A 336 -3.46 -14.79 -53.27
CA GLU A 336 -3.93 -14.35 -54.58
C GLU A 336 -5.10 -13.38 -54.37
N GLN A 337 -5.06 -12.25 -55.09
CA GLN A 337 -6.07 -11.20 -54.99
C GLN A 337 -7.44 -11.78 -55.35
N THR A 338 -8.28 -11.98 -54.35
CA THR A 338 -9.67 -12.37 -54.56
C THR A 338 -10.42 -11.17 -55.13
N GLY A 339 -10.75 -11.24 -56.42
CA GLY A 339 -11.59 -10.26 -57.10
C GLY A 339 -12.89 -10.90 -57.60
N PRO A 340 -13.94 -10.12 -57.89
CA PRO A 340 -15.10 -10.62 -58.62
C PRO A 340 -14.65 -11.12 -60.00
N VAL A 341 -14.98 -12.39 -60.31
CA VAL A 341 -14.66 -13.05 -61.58
C VAL A 341 -15.96 -13.34 -62.32
N ASP A 342 -15.99 -13.07 -63.63
CA ASP A 342 -17.09 -13.45 -64.51
C ASP A 342 -16.95 -14.94 -64.89
N LEU A 343 -17.79 -15.76 -64.25
CA LEU A 343 -17.84 -17.20 -64.47
C LEU A 343 -18.23 -17.58 -65.90
N ALA A 344 -19.04 -16.76 -66.59
CA ALA A 344 -19.46 -17.06 -67.96
C ALA A 344 -18.29 -16.91 -68.94
N ALA A 345 -17.49 -15.85 -68.76
CA ALA A 345 -16.27 -15.64 -69.55
C ALA A 345 -15.24 -16.74 -69.31
N THR A 346 -15.01 -17.13 -68.05
CA THR A 346 -14.01 -18.18 -67.73
C THR A 346 -14.41 -19.55 -68.30
N VAL A 347 -15.70 -19.90 -68.25
CA VAL A 347 -16.20 -21.16 -68.82
C VAL A 347 -16.08 -21.16 -70.35
N SER A 348 -16.31 -20.02 -71.00
CA SER A 348 -16.14 -19.90 -72.45
C SER A 348 -14.69 -20.11 -72.87
N ASP A 349 -13.73 -19.52 -72.16
CA ASP A 349 -12.29 -19.66 -72.43
C ASP A 349 -11.79 -21.11 -72.28
N VAL A 350 -12.30 -21.85 -71.29
CA VAL A 350 -11.91 -23.25 -71.04
C VAL A 350 -12.44 -24.19 -72.13
N VAL A 351 -13.56 -23.85 -72.77
CA VAL A 351 -14.17 -24.68 -73.83
C VAL A 351 -13.49 -24.48 -75.19
N GLU A 352 -12.75 -23.38 -75.38
CA GLU A 352 -11.97 -23.12 -76.61
C GLU A 352 -10.55 -23.73 -76.61
N LEU A 353 -10.09 -24.30 -75.50
CA LEU A 353 -8.76 -24.93 -75.34
C LEU A 353 -8.74 -26.44 -75.64
#